data_AF-A0A3N9WH43-F1
#
_entry.id   AF-A0A3N9WH43-F1
#
_cell.length_a   1.000
_cell.length_b   1.000
_cell.length_c   1.000
_cell.angle_alpha   90.00
_cell.angle_beta   90.00
_cell.angle_gamma   90.00
#
_symmetry.space_group_name_H-M   'P 1'
#
loop_
_entity.id
_entity.type
_entity.pdbx_description
1 polymer ?
#
loop_
_entity_poly.entity_id
_entity_poly.type
_entity_poly.pdbx_seq_one_letter_code
_entity_poly.pdbx_strand_id
1 'polypeptide(L)'
;MIRERAESGVRVLILLAIGTMAGAAAFTHVHDLTVAHGQPDWIGWANAVAVELMAIYLGLEIRARRRDGRPVGLVGVLLIAFALLSLAAQVAEAEPSVWGWIVAAVPSLAFLALVKVVLSSEPTTPPAIEPDQPQGDWYDEPQPVEPTPPAPVMPPASAAVLPPIKAIQPNRPQIVGIIR
;
A
#
# COMPACT_ATOMS: atom_id res chain seq x y z
N MET A 1 28.59 3.36 -0.29
CA MET A 1 28.16 3.27 -1.70
C MET A 1 28.53 1.97 -2.44
N ILE A 2 29.81 1.69 -2.79
CA ILE A 2 30.13 0.48 -3.61
C ILE A 2 29.80 -0.82 -2.88
N ARG A 3 30.15 -0.92 -1.59
CA ARG A 3 29.83 -2.08 -0.75
C ARG A 3 28.32 -2.30 -0.59
N GLU A 4 27.55 -1.24 -0.34
CA GLU A 4 26.08 -1.31 -0.23
C GLU A 4 25.43 -1.75 -1.54
N ARG A 5 25.93 -1.26 -2.69
CA ARG A 5 25.47 -1.71 -4.01
C ARG A 5 25.79 -3.18 -4.26
N ALA A 6 26.97 -3.64 -3.84
CA ALA A 6 27.36 -5.05 -3.93
C ALA A 6 26.49 -5.93 -3.02
N GLU A 7 26.25 -5.52 -1.77
CA GLU A 7 25.38 -6.24 -0.83
C GLU A 7 23.93 -6.32 -1.35
N SER A 8 23.38 -5.23 -1.89
CA SER A 8 22.06 -5.24 -2.54
C SER A 8 22.04 -6.12 -3.78
N GLY A 9 23.08 -6.07 -4.63
CA GLY A 9 23.20 -6.92 -5.80
C GLY A 9 23.23 -8.41 -5.45
N VAL A 10 24.01 -8.78 -4.42
CA VAL A 10 24.08 -10.15 -3.91
C VAL A 10 22.73 -10.60 -3.33
N ARG A 11 22.04 -9.74 -2.57
CA ARG A 11 20.68 -10.05 -2.08
C ARG A 11 19.71 -10.34 -3.21
N VAL A 12 19.66 -9.48 -4.23
CA VAL A 12 18.79 -9.68 -5.40
C VAL A 12 19.16 -10.98 -6.11
N LEU A 13 20.44 -11.27 -6.30
CA LEU A 13 20.89 -12.51 -6.94
C LEU A 13 20.44 -13.76 -6.16
N ILE A 14 20.59 -13.75 -4.83
CA ILE A 14 20.14 -14.85 -3.96
C ILE A 14 18.63 -15.04 -4.08
N LEU A 15 17.86 -13.94 -4.03
CA LEU A 15 16.41 -13.98 -4.16
C LEU A 15 15.96 -14.52 -5.53
N LEU A 16 16.65 -14.12 -6.61
CA LEU A 16 16.39 -14.66 -7.94
C LEU A 16 16.70 -16.16 -8.01
N ALA A 17 17.84 -16.59 -7.48
CA ALA A 17 18.23 -18.01 -7.50
C ALA A 17 17.23 -18.88 -6.73
N ILE A 18 16.87 -18.49 -5.50
CA ILE A 18 15.87 -19.20 -4.69
C ILE A 18 14.52 -19.17 -5.40
N GLY A 19 14.13 -18.03 -5.96
CA GLY A 19 12.84 -17.87 -6.62
C GLY A 19 12.67 -18.70 -7.86
N THR A 20 13.69 -18.77 -8.70
CA THR A 20 13.67 -19.60 -9.90
C THR A 20 13.58 -21.08 -9.53
N MET A 21 14.36 -21.54 -8.55
CA MET A 21 14.32 -22.95 -8.13
C MET A 21 13.01 -23.32 -7.44
N ALA A 22 12.57 -22.52 -6.48
CA ALA A 22 11.32 -22.75 -5.75
C ALA A 22 10.10 -22.64 -6.68
N GLY A 23 10.11 -21.66 -7.58
CA GLY A 23 9.09 -21.51 -8.63
C GLY A 23 9.08 -22.70 -9.58
N ALA A 24 10.22 -23.13 -10.11
CA ALA A 24 10.28 -24.30 -10.99
C ALA A 24 9.70 -25.55 -10.31
N ALA A 25 10.04 -25.80 -9.05
CA ALA A 25 9.48 -26.90 -8.27
C ALA A 25 7.95 -26.77 -8.09
N ALA A 26 7.45 -25.61 -7.66
CA ALA A 26 6.02 -25.38 -7.45
C ALA A 26 5.21 -25.63 -8.74
N PHE A 27 5.65 -25.07 -9.87
CA PHE A 27 4.99 -25.26 -11.16
C PHE A 27 5.02 -26.73 -11.60
N THR A 28 6.14 -27.42 -11.39
CA THR A 28 6.30 -28.83 -11.79
C THR A 28 5.38 -29.74 -10.98
N HIS A 29 5.26 -29.55 -9.66
CA HIS A 29 4.34 -30.34 -8.85
C HIS A 29 2.86 -30.07 -9.17
N VAL A 30 2.47 -28.83 -9.50
CA VAL A 30 1.08 -28.61 -9.94
C VAL A 30 0.82 -29.28 -11.30
N HIS A 31 1.81 -29.24 -12.20
CA HIS A 31 1.75 -29.92 -13.49
C HIS A 31 1.63 -31.44 -13.31
N ASP A 32 2.57 -32.05 -12.57
CA ASP A 32 2.69 -33.49 -12.40
C ASP A 32 1.47 -34.04 -11.67
N LEU A 33 0.99 -33.37 -10.62
CA LEU A 33 -0.26 -33.71 -9.97
C LEU A 33 -1.44 -33.67 -10.94
N THR A 34 -1.54 -32.63 -11.76
CA THR A 34 -2.63 -32.47 -12.73
C THR A 34 -2.62 -33.62 -13.76
N VAL A 35 -1.45 -33.97 -14.30
CA VAL A 35 -1.28 -35.06 -15.26
C VAL A 35 -1.53 -36.42 -14.61
N ALA A 36 -1.07 -36.62 -13.38
CA ALA A 36 -1.33 -37.83 -12.59
C ALA A 36 -2.83 -38.07 -12.36
N HIS A 37 -3.65 -37.01 -12.40
CA HIS A 37 -5.11 -37.07 -12.29
C HIS A 37 -5.83 -37.10 -13.64
N GLY A 38 -5.13 -37.49 -14.72
CA GLY A 38 -5.73 -37.82 -16.01
C GLY A 38 -5.93 -36.63 -16.94
N GLN A 39 -5.35 -35.47 -16.64
CA GLN A 39 -5.34 -34.34 -17.56
C GLN A 39 -4.21 -34.46 -18.59
N PRO A 40 -4.39 -33.93 -19.82
CA PRO A 40 -3.31 -33.81 -20.80
C PRO A 40 -2.14 -32.95 -20.28
N ASP A 41 -0.92 -33.24 -20.76
CA ASP A 41 0.32 -32.52 -20.40
C ASP A 41 0.20 -30.98 -20.53
N TRP A 42 -0.36 -30.51 -21.65
CA TRP A 42 -0.56 -29.07 -21.86
C TRP A 42 -1.56 -28.44 -20.86
N ILE A 43 -2.56 -29.21 -20.39
CA ILE A 43 -3.48 -28.77 -19.34
C ILE A 43 -2.76 -28.75 -17.99
N GLY A 44 -1.84 -29.68 -17.74
CA GLY A 44 -0.93 -29.65 -16.59
C GLY A 44 -0.21 -28.30 -16.48
N TRP A 45 0.40 -27.85 -17.58
CA TRP A 45 1.10 -26.57 -17.61
C TRP A 45 0.13 -25.39 -17.48
N ALA A 46 -1.03 -25.45 -18.12
CA ALA A 46 -2.04 -24.40 -18.01
C ALA A 46 -2.54 -24.24 -16.56
N ASN A 47 -2.79 -25.34 -15.85
CA ASN A 47 -3.20 -25.33 -14.45
C ASN A 47 -2.09 -24.84 -13.54
N ALA A 48 -0.85 -25.28 -13.75
CA ALA A 48 0.30 -24.77 -13.00
C ALA A 48 0.44 -23.25 -13.13
N VAL A 49 0.38 -22.73 -14.36
CA VAL A 49 0.42 -21.28 -14.61
C VAL A 49 -0.76 -20.57 -13.96
N ALA A 50 -1.97 -21.11 -14.08
CA ALA A 50 -3.16 -20.49 -13.50
C ALA A 50 -3.09 -20.41 -11.97
N VAL A 51 -2.65 -21.48 -11.30
CA VAL A 51 -2.57 -21.53 -9.83
C VAL A 51 -1.49 -20.59 -9.31
N GLU A 52 -0.27 -20.69 -9.86
CA GLU A 52 0.89 -19.97 -9.36
C GLU A 52 0.83 -18.46 -9.68
N LEU A 53 0.47 -18.09 -10.92
CA LEU A 53 0.37 -16.68 -11.29
C LEU A 53 -0.82 -15.99 -10.63
N MET A 54 -1.92 -16.71 -10.36
CA MET A 54 -3.05 -16.15 -9.62
C MET A 54 -2.65 -15.78 -8.19
N ALA A 55 -1.86 -16.62 -7.50
CA ALA A 55 -1.35 -16.26 -6.17
C ALA A 55 -0.52 -14.97 -6.20
N ILE A 56 0.38 -14.82 -7.18
CA ILE A 56 1.19 -13.58 -7.34
C ILE A 56 0.29 -12.38 -7.64
N TYR A 57 -0.65 -12.53 -8.58
CA TYR A 57 -1.59 -11.47 -8.96
C TYR A 57 -2.44 -11.01 -7.77
N LEU A 58 -2.99 -11.95 -6.99
CA LEU A 58 -3.79 -11.62 -5.82
C LEU A 58 -2.95 -10.91 -4.74
N GLY A 59 -1.67 -11.28 -4.59
CA GLY A 59 -0.73 -10.54 -3.74
C GLY A 59 -0.52 -9.09 -4.20
N LEU A 60 -0.36 -8.88 -5.52
CA LEU A 60 -0.28 -7.55 -6.13
C LEU A 60 -1.56 -6.74 -5.93
N GLU A 61 -2.71 -7.36 -6.13
CA GLU A 61 -4.03 -6.74 -5.94
C GLU A 61 -4.26 -6.34 -4.47
N ILE A 62 -3.85 -7.18 -3.50
CA ILE A 62 -3.87 -6.81 -2.07
C ILE A 62 -3.00 -5.58 -1.82
N ARG A 63 -1.80 -5.52 -2.39
CA ARG A 63 -0.90 -4.36 -2.26
C ARG A 63 -1.55 -3.10 -2.84
N ALA A 64 -2.14 -3.19 -4.03
CA ALA A 64 -2.82 -2.07 -4.68
C ALA A 64 -4.00 -1.58 -3.82
N ARG A 65 -4.87 -2.49 -3.38
CA ARG A 65 -6.01 -2.14 -2.52
C ARG A 65 -5.61 -1.50 -1.20
N ARG A 66 -4.53 -1.96 -0.58
CA ARG A 66 -4.01 -1.35 0.65
C ARG A 66 -3.54 0.09 0.44
N ARG A 67 -2.95 0.41 -0.71
CA ARG A 67 -2.56 1.78 -1.07
C ARG A 67 -3.77 2.69 -1.26
N ASP A 68 -4.84 2.15 -1.82
CA ASP A 68 -6.08 2.89 -2.10
C ASP A 68 -7.09 2.90 -0.94
N GLY A 69 -6.75 2.31 0.22
CA GLY A 69 -7.66 2.17 1.35
C GLY A 69 -8.88 1.24 1.09
N ARG A 70 -8.78 0.35 0.10
CA ARG A 70 -9.86 -0.55 -0.33
C ARG A 70 -9.84 -1.88 0.47
N PRO A 71 -11.01 -2.54 0.66
CA PRO A 71 -11.08 -3.79 1.39
C PRO A 71 -10.40 -4.95 0.66
N VAL A 72 -9.64 -5.76 1.40
CA VAL A 72 -8.85 -6.90 0.88
C VAL A 72 -9.49 -8.26 1.13
N GLY A 73 -10.62 -8.34 1.85
CA GLY A 73 -11.19 -9.59 2.38
C GLY A 73 -11.26 -10.74 1.37
N LEU A 74 -12.08 -10.60 0.31
CA LEU A 74 -12.23 -11.64 -0.71
C LEU A 74 -10.90 -11.96 -1.43
N VAL A 75 -10.09 -10.95 -1.74
CA VAL A 75 -8.79 -11.15 -2.42
C VAL A 75 -7.82 -11.92 -1.54
N GLY A 76 -7.81 -11.63 -0.23
CA GLY A 76 -7.03 -12.37 0.75
C GLY A 76 -7.47 -13.82 0.88
N VAL A 77 -8.77 -14.09 0.88
CA VAL A 77 -9.31 -15.46 0.89
C VAL A 77 -8.89 -16.22 -0.36
N LEU A 78 -9.01 -15.61 -1.54
CA LEU A 78 -8.57 -16.22 -2.79
C LEU A 78 -7.06 -16.48 -2.78
N LEU A 79 -6.25 -15.54 -2.27
CA LEU A 79 -4.80 -15.73 -2.19
C LEU A 79 -4.46 -16.95 -1.33
N ILE A 80 -5.10 -17.08 -0.17
CA ILE A 80 -4.91 -18.23 0.73
C ILE A 80 -5.34 -19.52 0.01
N ALA A 81 -6.46 -19.52 -0.70
CA ALA A 81 -6.94 -20.70 -1.42
C ALA A 81 -5.94 -21.16 -2.51
N PHE A 82 -5.43 -20.24 -3.33
CA PHE A 82 -4.43 -20.57 -4.35
C PHE A 82 -3.09 -21.00 -3.75
N ALA A 83 -2.65 -20.36 -2.66
CA ALA A 83 -1.45 -20.77 -1.93
C ALA A 83 -1.59 -22.19 -1.35
N LEU A 84 -2.77 -22.54 -0.82
CA LEU A 84 -3.03 -23.89 -0.32
C LEU A 84 -3.10 -24.93 -1.45
N LEU A 85 -3.62 -24.56 -2.63
CA LEU A 85 -3.64 -25.45 -3.79
C LEU A 85 -2.22 -25.76 -4.29
N SER A 86 -1.36 -24.74 -4.36
CA SER A 86 0.07 -24.89 -4.67
C SER A 86 0.77 -25.82 -3.66
N LEU A 87 0.55 -25.60 -2.36
CA LEU A 87 1.11 -26.41 -1.30
C LEU A 87 0.60 -27.87 -1.34
N ALA A 88 -0.69 -28.04 -1.61
CA ALA A 88 -1.31 -29.36 -1.69
C ALA A 88 -0.71 -30.20 -2.83
N ALA A 89 -0.31 -29.58 -3.94
CA ALA A 89 0.34 -30.29 -5.04
C ALA A 89 1.63 -31.00 -4.60
N GLN A 90 2.49 -30.28 -3.89
CA GLN A 90 3.72 -30.86 -3.34
C GLN A 90 3.44 -31.95 -2.30
N VAL A 91 2.48 -31.72 -1.39
CA VAL A 91 2.13 -32.69 -0.35
C VAL A 91 1.54 -33.97 -0.95
N ALA A 92 0.76 -33.87 -2.03
CA ALA A 92 0.13 -34.99 -2.69
C ALA A 92 1.12 -35.92 -3.42
N GLU A 93 2.23 -35.37 -3.93
CA GLU A 93 3.28 -36.15 -4.61
C GLU A 93 4.33 -36.71 -3.66
N ALA A 94 4.38 -36.20 -2.42
CA ALA A 94 5.35 -36.62 -1.43
C ALA A 94 5.09 -38.05 -0.92
N GLU A 95 6.13 -38.66 -0.35
CA GLU A 95 5.97 -39.88 0.45
C GLU A 95 4.92 -39.64 1.56
N PRO A 96 3.97 -40.58 1.79
CA PRO A 96 2.89 -40.41 2.77
C PRO A 96 3.40 -40.60 4.21
N SER A 97 4.29 -39.71 4.63
CA SER A 97 4.86 -39.64 5.96
C SER A 97 4.87 -38.18 6.44
N VAL A 98 4.87 -37.98 7.75
CA VAL A 98 4.93 -36.64 8.35
C VAL A 98 6.14 -35.87 7.84
N TRP A 99 7.29 -36.53 7.72
CA TRP A 99 8.51 -35.92 7.19
C TRP A 99 8.45 -35.67 5.69
N GLY A 100 7.82 -36.57 4.91
CA GLY A 100 7.58 -36.37 3.49
C GLY A 100 6.79 -35.09 3.23
N TRP A 101 5.69 -34.88 3.96
CA TRP A 101 4.87 -33.67 3.83
C TRP A 101 5.59 -32.40 4.29
N ILE A 102 6.33 -32.45 5.41
CA ILE A 102 7.08 -31.28 5.90
C ILE A 102 8.15 -30.86 4.89
N VAL A 103 8.93 -31.82 4.37
CA VAL A 103 10.00 -31.54 3.40
C VAL A 103 9.41 -31.08 2.08
N ALA A 104 8.33 -31.69 1.62
CA ALA A 104 7.64 -31.30 0.40
C ALA A 104 7.03 -29.89 0.46
N ALA A 105 6.68 -29.39 1.64
CA ALA A 105 6.16 -28.02 1.78
C ALA A 105 7.23 -26.92 1.56
N VAL A 106 8.52 -27.27 1.66
CA VAL A 106 9.62 -26.30 1.66
C VAL A 106 9.66 -25.41 0.40
N PRO A 107 9.56 -25.95 -0.84
CA PRO A 107 9.60 -25.13 -2.04
C PRO A 107 8.46 -24.10 -2.09
N SER A 108 7.21 -24.50 -1.85
CA SER A 108 6.05 -23.60 -1.79
C SER A 108 6.24 -22.48 -0.77
N LEU A 109 6.67 -22.84 0.45
CA LEU A 109 6.84 -21.86 1.52
C LEU A 109 7.98 -20.88 1.19
N ALA A 110 9.08 -21.36 0.62
CA ALA A 110 10.17 -20.52 0.15
C ALA A 110 9.71 -19.57 -0.96
N PHE A 111 8.94 -20.06 -1.93
CA PHE A 111 8.39 -19.26 -3.02
C PHE A 111 7.42 -18.19 -2.52
N LEU A 112 6.46 -18.55 -1.66
CA LEU A 112 5.51 -17.59 -1.08
C LEU A 112 6.21 -16.53 -0.21
N ALA A 113 7.20 -16.93 0.58
CA ALA A 113 8.01 -16.00 1.36
C ALA A 113 8.76 -15.03 0.45
N LEU A 114 9.35 -15.53 -0.64
CA LEU A 114 10.02 -14.69 -1.62
C LEU A 114 9.05 -13.73 -2.32
N VAL A 115 7.93 -14.22 -2.84
CA VAL A 115 6.89 -13.40 -3.48
C VAL A 115 6.48 -12.29 -2.51
N LYS A 116 6.23 -12.61 -1.23
CA LYS A 116 5.93 -11.61 -0.21
C LYS A 116 7.06 -10.58 -0.05
N VAL A 117 8.33 -11.01 0.02
CA VAL A 117 9.49 -10.10 0.16
C VAL A 117 9.57 -9.17 -1.05
N VAL A 118 9.44 -9.70 -2.26
CA VAL A 118 9.47 -8.93 -3.51
C VAL A 118 8.31 -7.94 -3.56
N LEU A 119 7.10 -8.37 -3.19
CA LEU A 119 5.90 -7.53 -3.18
C LEU A 119 5.90 -6.49 -2.04
N SER A 120 6.63 -6.74 -0.96
CA SER A 120 6.75 -5.81 0.17
C SER A 120 7.91 -4.83 0.03
N SER A 121 8.84 -5.09 -0.89
CA SER A 121 9.96 -4.20 -1.14
C SER A 121 9.46 -2.88 -1.75
N GLU A 122 9.75 -1.77 -1.08
CA GLU A 122 9.56 -0.43 -1.65
C GLU A 122 10.80 -0.04 -2.45
N PRO A 123 10.62 0.57 -3.65
CA PRO A 123 11.75 1.23 -4.30
C PRO A 123 12.30 2.29 -3.33
N THR A 124 13.59 2.21 -3.00
CA THR A 124 14.27 3.33 -2.37
C THR A 124 14.27 4.47 -3.38
N THR A 125 13.30 5.39 -3.25
CA THR A 125 13.34 6.67 -3.95
C THR A 125 14.63 7.36 -3.51
N PRO A 126 15.59 7.64 -4.41
CA PRO A 126 16.71 8.51 -4.07
C PRO A 126 16.10 9.81 -3.54
N PRO A 127 16.61 10.40 -2.44
CA PRO A 127 16.13 11.69 -1.99
C PRO A 127 16.13 12.62 -3.21
N ALA A 128 14.98 13.22 -3.49
CA ALA A 128 14.91 14.26 -4.52
C ALA A 128 16.03 15.24 -4.18
N ILE A 129 16.91 15.52 -5.15
CA ILE A 129 17.81 16.65 -5.05
C ILE A 129 16.87 17.85 -4.95
N GLU A 130 16.64 18.31 -3.73
CA GLU A 130 15.98 19.59 -3.50
C GLU A 130 16.83 20.61 -4.24
N PRO A 131 16.27 21.38 -5.20
CA PRO A 131 17.01 22.46 -5.82
C PRO A 131 17.54 23.32 -4.69
N ASP A 132 18.85 23.52 -4.69
CA ASP A 132 19.62 24.39 -3.80
C ASP A 132 18.75 25.58 -3.40
N GLN A 133 18.16 25.53 -2.20
CA GLN A 133 17.48 26.69 -1.67
C GLN A 133 18.57 27.73 -1.48
N PRO A 134 18.48 28.92 -2.11
CA PRO A 134 19.53 29.91 -1.99
C PRO A 134 19.77 30.20 -0.50
N GLN A 135 21.01 29.91 -0.08
CA GLN A 135 21.49 30.20 1.26
C GLN A 135 21.34 31.70 1.54
N GLY A 136 20.39 32.02 2.43
CA GLY A 136 20.48 33.10 3.41
C GLY A 136 20.67 34.51 2.88
N ASP A 137 19.58 35.17 2.50
CA ASP A 137 19.48 36.60 2.68
C ASP A 137 19.05 36.84 4.13
N TRP A 138 20.02 37.20 4.96
CA TRP A 138 19.78 37.78 6.28
C TRP A 138 18.87 39.00 6.10
N TYR A 139 17.63 38.89 6.56
CA TYR A 139 16.83 40.08 6.85
C TYR A 139 17.47 40.74 8.07
N ASP A 140 18.09 41.90 7.86
CA ASP A 140 18.35 42.84 8.94
C ASP A 140 16.97 43.22 9.50
N GLU A 141 16.68 42.76 10.71
CA GLU A 141 15.46 43.11 11.42
C GLU A 141 15.48 44.63 11.70
N PRO A 142 14.49 45.42 11.28
CA PRO A 142 14.46 46.84 11.59
C PRO A 142 14.40 47.03 13.11
N GLN A 143 15.44 47.63 13.67
CA GLN A 143 15.49 48.06 15.08
C GLN A 143 14.21 48.83 15.45
N PRO A 144 13.56 48.52 16.59
CA PRO A 144 12.38 49.25 17.04
C PRO A 144 12.68 50.74 17.20
N VAL A 145 12.01 51.56 16.39
CA VAL A 145 12.01 53.02 16.56
C VAL A 145 11.17 53.37 17.80
N GLU A 146 11.82 54.01 18.76
CA GLU A 146 11.22 54.53 19.98
C GLU A 146 10.11 55.55 19.64
N PRO A 147 8.91 55.49 20.27
CA PRO A 147 7.81 56.38 19.92
C PRO A 147 8.10 57.81 20.37
N THR A 148 8.06 58.75 19.43
CA THR A 148 8.12 60.20 19.73
C THR A 148 6.84 60.64 20.47
N PRO A 149 6.91 61.53 21.49
CA PRO A 149 5.73 61.99 22.22
C PRO A 149 4.71 62.72 21.34
N PRO A 150 3.39 62.58 21.59
CA PRO A 150 2.37 63.23 20.77
C PRO A 150 2.28 64.74 21.02
N ALA A 151 2.21 65.51 19.94
CA ALA A 151 1.93 66.94 19.96
C ALA A 151 0.43 67.24 20.25
N PRO A 152 0.07 68.45 20.71
CA PRO A 152 -1.21 68.74 21.36
C PRO A 152 -2.44 68.63 20.45
N VAL A 153 -3.53 68.16 21.05
CA VAL A 153 -4.85 67.90 20.45
C VAL A 153 -5.60 69.20 20.16
N MET A 154 -6.12 69.36 18.94
CA MET A 154 -7.08 70.41 18.58
C MET A 154 -8.53 69.87 18.73
N PRO A 155 -9.49 70.65 19.25
CA PRO A 155 -10.83 70.16 19.60
C PRO A 155 -11.74 69.84 18.40
N PRO A 156 -12.79 69.01 18.61
CA PRO A 156 -13.41 68.20 17.56
C PRO A 156 -14.46 68.95 16.71
N ALA A 157 -14.50 68.66 15.41
CA ALA A 157 -15.66 68.94 14.58
C ALA A 157 -16.72 67.84 14.81
N SER A 158 -17.88 68.28 15.31
CA SER A 158 -19.04 67.48 15.65
C SER A 158 -19.63 66.76 14.43
N ALA A 159 -19.60 65.43 14.43
CA ALA A 159 -20.39 64.61 13.52
C ALA A 159 -21.56 64.00 14.30
N ALA A 160 -22.78 64.30 13.87
CA ALA A 160 -24.02 63.94 14.52
C ALA A 160 -24.21 62.42 14.61
N VAL A 161 -24.56 61.93 15.79
CA VAL A 161 -24.93 60.53 16.07
C VAL A 161 -26.38 60.31 15.60
N LEU A 162 -26.58 59.41 14.64
CA LEU A 162 -27.90 58.86 14.32
C LEU A 162 -28.23 57.71 15.29
N PRO A 163 -29.47 57.62 15.80
CA PRO A 163 -29.85 56.59 16.77
C PRO A 163 -29.97 55.19 16.11
N PRO A 164 -29.75 54.11 16.87
CA PRO A 164 -29.87 52.75 16.36
C PRO A 164 -31.33 52.37 16.08
N ILE A 165 -31.58 51.83 14.89
CA ILE A 165 -32.89 51.26 14.50
C ILE A 165 -33.14 49.99 15.31
N LYS A 166 -34.22 49.98 16.12
CA LYS A 166 -34.72 48.79 16.81
C LYS A 166 -35.38 47.82 15.83
N ALA A 167 -35.15 46.53 16.08
CA ALA A 167 -35.55 45.37 15.30
C ALA A 167 -37.07 45.17 15.17
N ILE A 168 -37.49 44.62 14.02
CA ILE A 168 -38.79 43.95 13.87
C ILE A 168 -38.53 42.49 13.55
N GLN A 169 -38.85 41.62 14.49
CA GLN A 169 -38.87 40.15 14.35
C GLN A 169 -40.10 39.77 13.51
N PRO A 170 -39.96 39.14 12.32
CA PRO A 170 -41.12 38.59 11.64
C PRO A 170 -41.60 37.32 12.35
N ASN A 171 -42.85 37.39 12.78
CA ASN A 171 -43.61 36.37 13.49
C ASN A 171 -43.76 35.09 12.63
N ARG A 172 -43.51 33.92 13.24
CA ARG A 172 -43.61 32.60 12.62
C ARG A 172 -45.07 32.12 12.69
N PRO A 173 -45.79 31.91 11.58
CA PRO A 173 -47.10 31.27 11.66
C PRO A 173 -46.94 29.76 11.91
N GLN A 174 -47.49 29.31 13.04
CA GLN A 174 -47.76 27.91 13.37
C GLN A 174 -48.91 27.43 12.47
N ILE A 175 -48.66 26.46 11.58
CA ILE A 175 -49.73 25.76 10.85
C ILE A 175 -50.06 24.50 11.65
N VAL A 176 -51.24 24.51 12.26
CA VAL A 176 -51.91 23.37 12.88
C VAL A 176 -53.01 22.89 11.94
N GLY A 177 -53.08 21.57 11.73
CA GLY A 177 -54.25 20.85 11.23
C GLY A 177 -54.10 20.27 9.82
N ILE A 178 -54.66 19.12 9.44
CA ILE A 178 -55.65 18.20 10.04
C ILE A 178 -55.55 16.87 9.25
N ILE A 179 -55.58 15.76 9.99
CA ILE A 179 -56.20 14.44 9.71
C ILE A 179 -56.65 14.15 8.25
N ARG A 180 -56.03 13.14 7.61
CA ARG A 180 -56.72 11.96 7.04
C ARG A 180 -55.75 10.83 6.73
#